data_AF-A0A9X2UBS1-F1
#
_entry.id   AF-A0A9X2UBS1-F1
#
_cell.length_a   1.000
_cell.length_b   1.000
_cell.length_c   1.000
_cell.angle_alpha   90.00
_cell.angle_beta   90.00
_cell.angle_gamma   90.00
#
_symmetry.space_group_name_H-M   'P 1'
#
loop_
_entity.id
_entity.type
_entity.pdbx_description
1 polymer ?
#
loop_
_entity_poly.entity_id
_entity_poly.type
_entity_poly.pdbx_seq_one_letter_code
_entity_poly.pdbx_strand_id
1 'polypeptide(L)'
;MAVSTSAQAQSPRAERTVRLQIRPNTTLRVQGTPALTLPAPGQPAETPDGAATYALTTNTGAPKEIRASLDEALPLGLSLEVKVGAPESRGRGATSDGWKALRPSAERVVHDIQKSSDSGVPITYRAVATAQAAPEDYRVTVTYTITGSN
;
A
#
# COMPACT_ATOMS: atom_id res chain seq x y z
N MET A 1 52.78 -55.79 -5.64
CA MET A 1 51.86 -54.73 -6.11
C MET A 1 50.44 -55.16 -5.76
N ALA A 2 49.74 -54.41 -4.92
CA ALA A 2 48.31 -54.59 -4.71
C ALA A 2 47.68 -53.20 -4.58
N VAL A 3 47.08 -52.73 -5.67
CA VAL A 3 46.23 -51.54 -5.66
C VAL A 3 44.84 -52.00 -5.24
N SER A 4 44.49 -51.75 -3.99
CA SER A 4 43.12 -51.91 -3.50
C SER A 4 42.25 -50.83 -4.14
N THR A 5 41.50 -51.17 -5.17
CA THR A 5 40.47 -50.28 -5.72
C THR A 5 39.32 -50.20 -4.72
N SER A 6 39.20 -49.07 -4.03
CA SER A 6 38.04 -48.73 -3.21
C SER A 6 36.82 -48.57 -4.12
N ALA A 7 35.93 -49.55 -4.11
CA ALA A 7 34.62 -49.46 -4.76
C ALA A 7 33.81 -48.37 -4.05
N GLN A 8 33.63 -47.23 -4.70
CA GLN A 8 32.73 -46.18 -4.22
C GLN A 8 31.29 -46.67 -4.41
N ALA A 9 30.61 -47.02 -3.32
CA ALA A 9 29.19 -47.34 -3.35
C ALA A 9 28.39 -46.07 -3.66
N GLN A 10 27.83 -45.95 -4.86
CA GLN A 10 26.86 -44.90 -5.18
C GLN A 10 25.53 -45.26 -4.50
N SER A 11 25.13 -44.46 -3.51
CA SER A 11 23.84 -44.61 -2.84
C SER A 11 22.69 -44.48 -3.84
N PRO A 12 21.75 -45.44 -3.94
CA PRO A 12 20.63 -45.32 -4.86
C PRO A 12 19.75 -44.13 -4.47
N ARG A 13 19.55 -43.20 -5.42
CA ARG A 13 18.63 -42.07 -5.30
C ARG A 13 17.39 -42.30 -6.15
N ALA A 14 16.23 -42.02 -5.58
CA ALA A 14 14.97 -41.97 -6.28
C ALA A 14 14.37 -40.57 -6.08
N GLU A 15 14.13 -39.85 -7.17
CA GLU A 15 13.56 -38.51 -7.17
C GLU A 15 12.15 -38.55 -7.76
N ARG A 16 11.25 -37.72 -7.22
CA ARG A 16 9.88 -37.54 -7.73
C ARG A 16 9.61 -36.06 -7.83
N THR A 17 9.13 -35.62 -8.99
CA THR A 17 8.71 -34.23 -9.21
C THR A 17 7.25 -34.08 -8.82
N VAL A 18 6.97 -33.15 -7.90
CA VAL A 18 5.61 -32.77 -7.50
C VAL A 18 5.23 -31.49 -8.24
N ARG A 19 4.06 -31.46 -8.88
CA ARG A 19 3.52 -30.25 -9.50
C ARG A 19 2.66 -29.49 -8.49
N LEU A 20 3.09 -28.29 -8.14
CA LEU A 20 2.37 -27.35 -7.28
C LEU A 20 1.86 -26.20 -8.14
N GLN A 21 0.59 -25.80 -7.94
CA GLN A 21 0.00 -24.63 -8.60
C GLN A 21 -0.50 -23.65 -7.54
N ILE A 22 0.04 -22.43 -7.57
CA ILE A 22 -0.39 -21.33 -6.69
C ILE A 22 -1.19 -20.36 -7.54
N ARG A 23 -2.39 -19.98 -7.06
CA ARG A 23 -3.22 -18.98 -7.74
C ARG A 23 -2.81 -17.55 -7.32
N PRO A 24 -2.94 -16.56 -8.22
CA PRO A 24 -2.83 -15.16 -7.85
C PRO A 24 -3.88 -14.79 -6.80
N ASN A 25 -3.46 -14.02 -5.80
CA ASN A 25 -4.31 -13.43 -4.77
C ASN A 25 -3.87 -11.99 -4.54
N THR A 26 -4.84 -11.11 -4.32
CA THR A 26 -4.61 -9.71 -3.96
C THR A 26 -5.72 -9.26 -3.04
N THR A 27 -5.36 -8.85 -1.83
CA THR A 27 -6.30 -8.32 -0.83
C THR A 27 -5.75 -7.03 -0.25
N LEU A 28 -6.57 -5.99 -0.26
CA LEU A 28 -6.31 -4.70 0.39
C LEU A 28 -7.36 -4.50 1.48
N ARG A 29 -6.94 -4.19 2.70
CA ARG A 29 -7.82 -3.82 3.81
C ARG A 29 -7.32 -2.54 4.43
N VAL A 30 -8.15 -1.52 4.46
CA VAL A 30 -7.87 -0.24 5.12
C VAL A 30 -8.61 -0.22 6.45
N GLN A 31 -7.96 0.28 7.50
CA GLN A 31 -8.47 0.36 8.85
C GLN A 31 -8.12 1.72 9.48
N GLY A 32 -8.89 2.09 10.49
CA GLY A 32 -8.73 3.37 11.19
C GLY A 32 -9.86 4.34 10.88
N THR A 33 -10.01 5.32 11.76
CA THR A 33 -11.01 6.39 11.65
C THR A 33 -10.29 7.71 11.89
N PRO A 34 -9.51 8.19 10.90
CA PRO A 34 -8.73 9.40 11.06
C PRO A 34 -9.67 10.59 11.28
N ALA A 35 -9.42 11.33 12.35
CA ALA A 35 -10.09 12.59 12.65
C ALA A 35 -9.05 13.71 12.65
N LEU A 36 -9.41 14.83 12.01
CA LEU A 36 -8.56 16.01 11.88
C LEU A 36 -9.34 17.22 12.37
N THR A 37 -8.80 17.92 13.35
CA THR A 37 -9.28 19.24 13.74
C THR A 37 -8.38 20.27 13.06
N LEU A 38 -8.93 20.99 12.09
CA LEU A 38 -8.19 22.02 11.38
C LEU A 38 -7.99 23.23 12.30
N PRO A 39 -6.76 23.74 12.45
CA PRO A 39 -6.47 24.97 13.16
C PRO A 39 -6.95 26.19 12.36
N ALA A 40 -6.42 27.38 12.68
CA ALA A 40 -6.74 28.60 11.95
C ALA A 40 -6.53 28.45 10.43
N PRO A 41 -7.29 29.19 9.60
CA PRO A 41 -7.15 29.16 8.15
C PRO A 41 -5.70 29.33 7.68
N GLY A 42 -5.29 28.50 6.72
CA GLY A 42 -3.96 28.47 6.14
C GLY A 42 -2.95 27.60 6.89
N GLN A 43 -3.29 27.07 8.06
CA GLN A 43 -2.43 26.14 8.79
C GLN A 43 -2.81 24.67 8.50
N PRO A 44 -1.84 23.83 8.10
CA PRO A 44 -2.09 22.41 7.93
C PRO A 44 -2.27 21.70 9.26
N ALA A 45 -3.18 20.72 9.30
CA ALA A 45 -3.25 19.70 10.34
C ALA A 45 -2.90 18.34 9.76
N GLU A 46 -2.20 17.52 10.52
CA GLU A 46 -1.88 16.14 10.16
C GLU A 46 -2.52 15.17 11.15
N THR A 47 -2.89 13.98 10.66
CA THR A 47 -3.41 12.92 11.53
C THR A 47 -2.28 12.38 12.41
N PRO A 48 -2.56 12.00 13.67
CA PRO A 48 -1.55 11.34 14.49
C PRO A 48 -1.11 10.02 13.87
N ASP A 49 0.10 9.57 14.24
CA ASP A 49 0.63 8.29 13.78
C ASP A 49 -0.32 7.14 14.14
N GLY A 50 -0.58 6.26 13.17
CA GLY A 50 -1.47 5.11 13.35
C GLY A 50 -2.97 5.43 13.31
N ALA A 51 -3.38 6.68 13.04
CA ALA A 51 -4.79 7.05 12.87
C ALA A 51 -5.49 6.24 11.75
N ALA A 52 -4.73 5.88 10.72
CA ALA A 52 -5.14 4.99 9.66
C ALA A 52 -3.98 4.09 9.23
N THR A 53 -4.30 2.85 8.90
CA THR A 53 -3.34 1.87 8.37
C THR A 53 -3.99 1.02 7.31
N TYR A 54 -3.18 0.33 6.52
CA TYR A 54 -3.68 -0.74 5.66
C TYR A 54 -2.86 -2.02 5.77
N ALA A 55 -3.50 -3.12 5.36
CA ALA A 55 -2.88 -4.40 5.15
C ALA A 55 -3.01 -4.80 3.69
N LEU A 56 -1.91 -5.29 3.13
CA LEU A 56 -1.81 -5.72 1.75
C LEU A 56 -1.20 -7.11 1.68
N THR A 57 -1.90 -8.01 1.00
CA THR A 57 -1.37 -9.30 0.62
C THR A 57 -1.51 -9.47 -0.88
N THR A 58 -0.38 -9.57 -1.57
CA THR A 58 -0.34 -9.85 -3.00
C THR A 58 0.81 -10.78 -3.34
N ASN A 59 0.55 -11.78 -4.18
CA ASN A 59 1.56 -12.72 -4.69
C ASN A 59 1.71 -12.62 -6.22
N THR A 60 1.28 -11.51 -6.81
CA THR A 60 1.37 -11.29 -8.27
C THR A 60 2.81 -10.98 -8.71
N GLY A 61 3.21 -11.48 -9.87
CA GLY A 61 4.52 -11.17 -10.44
C GLY A 61 4.59 -9.79 -11.12
N ALA A 62 3.47 -9.31 -11.63
CA ALA A 62 3.37 -8.00 -12.28
C ALA A 62 3.31 -6.87 -11.25
N PRO A 63 3.91 -5.70 -11.54
CA PRO A 63 3.81 -4.52 -10.69
C PRO A 63 2.36 -4.04 -10.60
N LYS A 64 1.99 -3.59 -9.40
CA LYS A 64 0.71 -3.00 -9.05
C LYS A 64 0.91 -1.64 -8.42
N GLU A 65 -0.14 -0.86 -8.45
CA GLU A 65 -0.21 0.45 -7.81
C GLU A 65 -1.45 0.58 -6.94
N ILE A 66 -1.31 1.31 -5.83
CA ILE A 66 -2.44 1.77 -5.01
C ILE A 66 -2.78 3.18 -5.47
N ARG A 67 -4.06 3.40 -5.72
CA ARG A 67 -4.63 4.70 -6.02
C ARG A 67 -5.61 5.11 -4.93
N ALA A 68 -5.63 6.39 -4.62
CA ALA A 68 -6.57 7.01 -3.69
C ALA A 68 -7.40 8.06 -4.43
N SER A 69 -8.71 8.07 -4.19
CA SER A 69 -9.65 9.07 -4.69
C SER A 69 -10.62 9.48 -3.59
N LEU A 70 -11.27 10.61 -3.80
CA LEU A 70 -12.45 11.00 -3.04
C LEU A 70 -13.70 10.55 -3.79
N ASP A 71 -14.74 10.20 -3.05
CA ASP A 71 -16.03 9.91 -3.69
C ASP A 71 -16.69 11.20 -4.19
N GLU A 72 -16.50 12.30 -3.46
CA GLU A 72 -17.04 13.62 -3.78
C GLU A 72 -15.93 14.68 -3.76
N ALA A 73 -16.14 15.78 -4.49
CA ALA A 73 -15.22 16.91 -4.45
C ALA A 73 -15.24 17.57 -3.06
N LEU A 74 -14.07 17.97 -2.57
CA LEU A 74 -14.00 18.76 -1.35
C LEU A 74 -14.72 20.11 -1.54
N PRO A 75 -15.35 20.64 -0.49
CA PRO A 75 -15.94 21.96 -0.54
C PRO A 75 -14.85 23.02 -0.77
N LEU A 76 -15.27 24.17 -1.32
CA LEU A 76 -14.36 25.26 -1.61
C LEU A 76 -13.62 25.69 -0.35
N GLY A 77 -12.31 25.89 -0.50
CA GLY A 77 -11.45 26.28 0.60
C GLY A 77 -10.96 25.14 1.49
N LEU A 78 -11.32 23.88 1.23
CA LEU A 78 -10.66 22.72 1.85
C LEU A 78 -9.70 22.03 0.87
N SER A 79 -8.57 21.58 1.39
CA SER A 79 -7.62 20.73 0.68
C SER A 79 -7.21 19.58 1.57
N LEU A 80 -7.27 18.37 1.03
CA LEU A 80 -6.86 17.14 1.70
C LEU A 80 -5.77 16.47 0.88
N GLU A 81 -4.70 16.08 1.55
CA GLU A 81 -3.60 15.33 1.01
C GLU A 81 -3.45 14.03 1.80
N VAL A 82 -2.96 12.99 1.14
CA VAL A 82 -2.63 11.72 1.76
C VAL A 82 -1.19 11.35 1.47
N LYS A 83 -0.55 10.73 2.45
CA LYS A 83 0.71 10.03 2.30
C LYS A 83 0.52 8.59 2.74
N VAL A 84 0.69 7.67 1.80
CA VAL A 84 0.55 6.23 2.04
C VAL A 84 1.95 5.63 2.12
N GLY A 85 2.25 4.95 3.23
CA GLY A 85 3.50 4.22 3.37
C GLY A 85 3.65 3.16 2.27
N ALA A 86 4.88 2.88 1.86
CA ALA A 86 5.12 1.76 0.96
C ALA A 86 5.10 0.45 1.77
N PRO A 87 4.42 -0.59 1.29
CA PRO A 87 4.42 -1.88 1.96
C PRO A 87 5.75 -2.59 1.71
N GLU A 88 6.22 -3.38 2.68
CA GLU A 88 7.38 -4.24 2.49
C GLU A 88 7.10 -5.23 1.34
N SER A 89 7.97 -5.21 0.34
CA SER A 89 7.94 -6.18 -0.75
C SER A 89 9.14 -7.11 -0.67
N ARG A 90 8.90 -8.43 -0.74
CA ARG A 90 9.96 -9.43 -0.87
C ARG A 90 10.42 -9.47 -2.33
N GLY A 91 11.29 -8.53 -2.72
CA GLY A 91 11.79 -8.38 -4.09
C GLY A 91 12.20 -6.93 -4.41
N ARG A 92 11.66 -6.36 -5.50
CA ARG A 92 11.66 -4.89 -5.68
C ARG A 92 10.74 -4.27 -4.63
N GLY A 93 11.25 -3.26 -3.93
CA GLY A 93 10.48 -2.50 -2.97
C GLY A 93 9.36 -1.76 -3.67
N ALA A 94 8.16 -1.80 -3.09
CA ALA A 94 7.13 -0.83 -3.43
C ALA A 94 7.62 0.57 -3.02
N THR A 95 7.18 1.59 -3.74
CA THR A 95 7.60 2.97 -3.51
C THR A 95 6.38 3.84 -3.26
N SER A 96 6.44 4.67 -2.21
CA SER A 96 5.44 5.69 -1.92
C SER A 96 5.70 6.91 -2.79
N ASP A 97 4.67 7.47 -3.41
CA ASP A 97 4.77 8.72 -4.16
C ASP A 97 4.79 9.95 -3.23
N GLY A 98 4.78 9.75 -1.91
CA GLY A 98 4.77 10.82 -0.91
C GLY A 98 3.39 11.45 -0.72
N TRP A 99 3.37 12.76 -0.46
CA TRP A 99 2.13 13.52 -0.30
C TRP A 99 1.43 13.71 -1.65
N LYS A 100 0.15 13.35 -1.69
CA LYS A 100 -0.71 13.50 -2.86
C LYS A 100 -2.01 14.19 -2.50
N ALA A 101 -2.35 15.23 -3.25
CA ALA A 101 -3.63 15.91 -3.14
C ALA A 101 -4.75 14.98 -3.58
N LEU A 102 -5.72 14.77 -2.70
CA LEU A 102 -6.88 13.94 -2.97
C LEU A 102 -7.93 14.72 -3.77
N ARG A 103 -8.45 14.06 -4.78
CA ARG A 103 -9.48 14.56 -5.70
C ARG A 103 -10.44 13.42 -6.05
N PRO A 104 -11.58 13.72 -6.69
CA PRO A 104 -12.43 12.68 -7.25
C PRO A 104 -11.72 11.79 -8.29
N SER A 105 -10.70 12.34 -8.95
CA SER A 105 -9.80 11.56 -9.79
C SER A 105 -8.85 10.70 -8.96
N ALA A 106 -8.74 9.42 -9.31
CA ALA A 106 -7.85 8.49 -8.63
C ALA A 106 -6.37 8.81 -8.87
N GLU A 107 -5.69 9.24 -7.80
CA GLU A 107 -4.28 9.58 -7.77
C GLU A 107 -3.44 8.41 -7.30
N ARG A 108 -2.29 8.20 -7.93
CA ARG A 108 -1.35 7.15 -7.52
C ARG A 108 -0.60 7.56 -6.26
N VAL A 109 -0.64 6.70 -5.24
CA VAL A 109 -0.03 6.94 -3.93
C VAL A 109 1.11 5.96 -3.62
N VAL A 110 1.06 4.75 -4.17
CA VAL A 110 2.11 3.75 -4.08
C VAL A 110 2.23 3.01 -5.42
N HIS A 111 3.44 2.72 -5.86
CA HIS A 111 3.72 1.96 -7.09
C HIS A 111 4.76 0.85 -6.87
N ASP A 112 4.99 0.06 -7.92
CA ASP A 112 5.94 -1.06 -7.95
C ASP A 112 5.67 -2.16 -6.91
N ILE A 113 4.40 -2.36 -6.55
CA ILE A 113 3.97 -3.41 -5.63
C ILE A 113 3.94 -4.74 -6.40
N GLN A 114 4.81 -5.68 -6.09
CA GLN A 114 4.79 -7.02 -6.69
C GLN A 114 4.31 -8.08 -5.70
N LYS A 115 5.20 -8.47 -4.78
CA LYS A 115 4.96 -9.49 -3.75
C LYS A 115 5.08 -8.85 -2.38
N SER A 116 3.95 -8.67 -1.73
CA SER A 116 3.89 -8.05 -0.42
C SER A 116 2.93 -8.83 0.47
N SER A 117 3.29 -8.94 1.74
CA SER A 117 2.46 -9.49 2.80
C SER A 117 2.74 -8.64 4.02
N ASP A 118 2.19 -7.44 4.01
CA ASP A 118 2.46 -6.42 5.01
C ASP A 118 1.15 -5.95 5.66
N SER A 119 1.23 -5.54 6.91
CA SER A 119 0.09 -5.15 7.72
C SER A 119 0.47 -4.03 8.66
N GLY A 120 -0.44 -3.07 8.85
CA GLY A 120 -0.17 -1.91 9.69
C GLY A 120 0.64 -0.83 8.97
N VAL A 121 0.66 -0.85 7.64
CA VAL A 121 1.35 0.18 6.85
C VAL A 121 0.64 1.51 7.06
N PRO A 122 1.34 2.58 7.47
CA PRO A 122 0.71 3.83 7.89
C PRO A 122 0.10 4.58 6.71
N ILE A 123 -1.05 5.20 6.98
CA ILE A 123 -1.67 6.20 6.12
C ILE A 123 -1.78 7.49 6.93
N THR A 124 -1.13 8.53 6.46
CA THR A 124 -1.18 9.86 7.07
C THR A 124 -1.98 10.78 6.18
N TYR A 125 -2.89 11.55 6.77
CA TYR A 125 -3.63 12.59 6.07
C TYR A 125 -3.18 13.96 6.56
N ARG A 126 -3.16 14.91 5.63
CA ARG A 126 -2.91 16.32 5.91
C ARG A 126 -4.04 17.13 5.30
N ALA A 127 -4.65 18.01 6.08
CA ALA A 127 -5.69 18.89 5.59
C ALA A 127 -5.35 20.35 5.87
N VAL A 128 -5.80 21.24 4.99
CA VAL A 128 -5.69 22.69 5.12
C VAL A 128 -7.05 23.29 4.79
N ALA A 129 -7.54 24.16 5.68
CA ALA A 129 -8.70 25.02 5.40
C ALA A 129 -8.23 26.44 5.07
N THR A 130 -8.95 27.12 4.18
CA THR A 130 -8.81 28.56 3.92
C THR A 130 -9.97 29.33 4.55
N ALA A 131 -9.92 30.66 4.53
CA ALA A 131 -11.00 31.50 5.05
C ALA A 131 -12.35 31.33 4.30
N GLN A 132 -12.36 30.65 3.15
CA GLN A 132 -13.57 30.32 2.41
C GLN A 132 -14.29 29.06 2.93
N ALA A 133 -13.60 28.22 3.70
CA ALA A 133 -14.22 27.03 4.28
C ALA A 133 -15.14 27.42 5.43
N ALA A 134 -16.35 26.87 5.46
CA ALA A 134 -17.26 27.08 6.58
C ALA A 134 -16.78 26.28 7.81
N PRO A 135 -16.96 26.80 9.03
CA PRO A 135 -16.61 26.08 10.26
C PRO A 135 -17.68 25.02 10.58
N GLU A 136 -17.65 23.91 9.87
CA GLU A 136 -18.59 22.79 10.00
C GLU A 136 -17.86 21.44 10.07
N ASP A 137 -18.57 20.38 10.48
CA ASP A 137 -18.06 19.02 10.46
C ASP A 137 -18.17 18.42 9.06
N TYR A 138 -17.03 18.18 8.42
CA TYR A 138 -16.96 17.56 7.11
C TYR A 138 -16.68 16.06 7.22
N ARG A 139 -17.48 15.24 6.51
CA ARG A 139 -17.22 13.81 6.35
C ARG A 139 -16.80 13.54 4.92
N VAL A 140 -15.61 12.98 4.77
CA VAL A 140 -15.02 12.68 3.46
C VAL A 140 -14.67 11.20 3.43
N THR A 141 -15.17 10.51 2.39
CA THR A 141 -14.79 9.12 2.12
C THR A 141 -13.63 9.08 1.14
N VAL A 142 -12.55 8.41 1.54
CA VAL A 142 -11.39 8.15 0.68
C VAL A 142 -11.42 6.70 0.23
N THR A 143 -11.51 6.50 -1.08
CA THR A 143 -11.55 5.19 -1.70
C THR A 143 -10.15 4.79 -2.17
N TYR A 144 -9.68 3.62 -1.71
CA TYR A 144 -8.40 3.05 -2.11
C TYR A 144 -8.63 1.86 -3.04
N THR A 145 -7.99 1.90 -4.22
CA THR A 145 -8.06 0.83 -5.21
C THR A 145 -6.67 0.32 -5.53
N ILE A 146 -6.55 -0.99 -5.72
CA ILE A 146 -5.33 -1.60 -6.22
C ILE A 146 -5.54 -2.01 -7.68
N THR A 147 -4.66 -1.53 -8.55
CA THR A 147 -4.73 -1.78 -9.99
C THR A 147 -3.40 -2.29 -10.52
N GLY A 148 -3.41 -2.91 -11.70
CA GLY A 148 -2.15 -3.25 -12.38
C GLY A 148 -1.45 -1.97 -12.83
N SER A 149 -0.14 -1.89 -12.65
CA SER A 149 0.66 -0.82 -13.25
C SER A 149 0.61 -1.01 -14.76
N ASN A 150 0.06 -0.05 -15.49
CA ASN A 150 0.05 -0.04 -16.95
C ASN A 150 1.38 0.52 -17.47
#